data_AF-A0A940JM17-F1
#
_entry.id   AF-A0A940JM17-F1
#
_cell.length_a   1.000
_cell.length_b   1.000
_cell.length_c   1.000
_cell.angle_alpha   90.00
_cell.angle_beta   90.00
_cell.angle_gamma   90.00
#
_symmetry.space_group_name_H-M   'P 1'
#
loop_
_entity.id
_entity.type
_entity.pdbx_description
1 polymer ?
#
loop_
_entity_poly.entity_id
_entity_poly.type
_entity_poly.pdbx_seq_one_letter_code
_entity_poly.pdbx_strand_id
1 'polypeptide(L)'
;MIAKVLHFILALLLVSTITTHAQSLLNADSAFNEGIPGSGRLWGYVFGDYYYKSHADSLNRGGANQYTGIPEGRNTFHLRRIYLGYDYNLSKKFSAELLLAAEDNFPAYNASASNAPGGDLLANGKESFYIKLANIRWKNIWKGTDLILGQQATPAYVSMSEKIWNYRSVERTITDIHRTPSYDLGAGLRGTFDPATNNFGYNLLTATGNGARPANTSFKWFYGDIWAIFLNKKLIVDVYADYQRLNWQPGFHHDRHMLKGFIAYNTPIVTFGAEGFVNIIRQDTRALLNIP
;
A
#
# COMPACT_ATOMS: atom_id res chain seq x y z
N MET A 1 2.64 -4.90 43.82
CA MET A 1 2.86 -4.06 42.62
C MET A 1 1.90 -4.42 41.47
N ILE A 2 1.65 -5.71 41.23
CA ILE A 2 0.73 -6.24 40.20
C ILE A 2 -0.73 -5.74 40.36
N ALA A 3 -1.23 -5.63 41.59
CA ALA A 3 -2.60 -5.18 41.83
C ALA A 3 -2.86 -3.71 41.42
N LYS A 4 -1.86 -2.82 41.47
CA LYS A 4 -2.04 -1.41 41.09
C LYS A 4 -2.04 -1.21 39.56
N VAL A 5 -1.38 -2.10 38.81
CA VAL A 5 -1.37 -2.10 37.35
C VAL A 5 -2.71 -2.60 36.79
N LEU A 6 -3.33 -3.59 37.44
CA LEU A 6 -4.62 -4.14 37.03
C LEU A 6 -5.77 -3.10 37.18
N HIS A 7 -5.73 -2.28 38.22
CA HIS A 7 -6.73 -1.22 38.43
C HIS A 7 -6.61 -0.08 37.40
N PHE A 8 -5.39 0.20 36.91
CA PHE A 8 -5.18 1.20 35.85
C PHE A 8 -5.66 0.70 34.48
N ILE A 9 -5.51 -0.60 34.20
CA ILE A 9 -5.98 -1.23 32.96
C ILE A 9 -7.52 -1.35 32.94
N LEU A 10 -8.14 -1.66 34.08
CA LEU A 10 -9.60 -1.77 34.18
C LEU A 10 -10.30 -0.40 34.08
N ALA A 11 -9.68 0.66 34.62
CA ALA A 11 -10.20 2.03 34.50
C ALA A 11 -10.13 2.57 33.06
N LEU A 12 -9.15 2.14 32.25
CA LEU A 12 -9.06 2.54 30.84
C LEU A 12 -10.07 1.81 29.94
N LEU A 13 -10.42 0.57 30.30
CA LEU A 13 -11.41 -0.26 29.57
C LEU A 13 -12.86 0.17 29.81
N LEU A 14 -13.15 0.91 30.89
CA LEU A 14 -14.48 1.42 31.21
C LEU A 14 -14.81 2.78 30.60
N VAL A 15 -13.88 3.40 29.85
CA VAL A 15 -14.11 4.69 29.14
C VAL A 15 -14.31 4.50 27.62
N SER A 16 -14.21 3.28 27.08
CA SER A 16 -14.27 3.04 25.63
C SER A 16 -15.65 2.66 25.07
N THR A 17 -16.73 2.68 25.87
CA THR A 17 -18.11 2.58 25.33
C THR A 17 -18.67 3.94 24.93
N ILE A 18 -17.82 4.87 24.52
CA ILE A 18 -18.27 5.92 23.61
C ILE A 18 -18.48 5.18 22.31
N THR A 19 -19.75 4.99 21.93
CA THR A 19 -20.11 4.77 20.54
C THR A 19 -19.44 5.88 19.74
N THR A 20 -18.26 5.61 19.22
CA THR A 20 -17.69 6.37 18.14
C THR A 20 -18.62 6.07 16.98
N HIS A 21 -19.68 6.88 16.88
CA HIS A 21 -20.06 7.38 15.58
C HIS A 21 -18.73 7.90 15.01
N ALA A 22 -18.07 7.05 14.20
CA ALA A 22 -16.92 7.44 13.43
C ALA A 22 -17.33 8.79 12.86
N GLN A 23 -16.61 9.81 13.32
CA GLN A 23 -16.97 11.20 13.14
C GLN A 23 -17.46 11.34 11.71
N SER A 24 -18.70 11.82 11.54
CA SER A 24 -19.06 12.54 10.35
C SER A 24 -18.12 13.75 10.31
N LEU A 25 -16.89 13.52 9.88
CA LEU A 25 -15.93 14.55 9.61
C LEU A 25 -16.46 15.24 8.38
N LEU A 26 -17.18 16.31 8.65
CA LEU A 26 -17.16 17.52 7.86
C LEU A 26 -17.75 17.32 6.47
N ASN A 27 -19.05 17.64 6.37
CA ASN A 27 -19.66 18.24 5.19
C ASN A 27 -18.95 19.56 4.84
N ALA A 28 -17.68 19.45 4.44
CA ALA A 28 -16.87 20.47 3.81
C ALA A 28 -16.13 19.83 2.62
N ASP A 29 -16.78 18.91 1.91
CA ASP A 29 -16.44 18.53 0.53
C ASP A 29 -17.03 19.59 -0.42
N SER A 30 -16.74 20.87 -0.15
CA SER A 30 -17.30 21.96 -0.94
C SER A 30 -16.55 22.04 -2.27
N ALA A 31 -17.12 21.38 -3.29
CA ALA A 31 -16.92 21.58 -4.74
C ALA A 31 -16.15 20.51 -5.54
N PHE A 32 -15.68 19.39 -4.94
CA PHE A 32 -15.19 18.31 -5.80
C PHE A 32 -16.34 17.49 -6.39
N ASN A 33 -16.77 17.92 -7.56
CA ASN A 33 -17.71 17.15 -8.35
C ASN A 33 -16.93 16.22 -9.27
N GLU A 34 -16.76 14.97 -8.84
CA GLU A 34 -16.08 13.95 -9.64
C GLU A 34 -16.63 13.91 -11.07
N GLY A 35 -15.74 14.02 -12.06
CA GLY A 35 -16.12 14.00 -13.48
C GLY A 35 -16.61 15.32 -14.05
N ILE A 36 -16.78 16.38 -13.25
CA ILE A 36 -17.05 17.72 -13.76
C ILE A 36 -15.72 18.35 -14.22
N PRO A 37 -15.58 18.72 -15.51
CA PRO A 37 -14.39 19.38 -16.02
C PRO A 37 -14.03 20.64 -15.23
N GLY A 38 -12.73 20.83 -14.98
CA GLY A 38 -12.20 22.00 -14.27
C GLY A 38 -12.35 21.96 -12.75
N SER A 39 -12.93 20.89 -12.18
CA SER A 39 -13.05 20.73 -10.73
C SER A 39 -11.80 20.06 -10.13
N GLY A 40 -11.45 20.43 -8.90
CA GLY A 40 -10.35 19.81 -8.17
C GLY A 40 -10.65 19.64 -6.68
N ARG A 41 -9.90 18.75 -6.04
CA ARG A 41 -10.01 18.44 -4.61
C ARG A 41 -8.63 18.49 -3.96
N LEU A 42 -8.45 19.43 -3.04
CA LEU A 42 -7.34 19.37 -2.10
C LEU A 42 -7.79 18.52 -0.91
N TRP A 43 -7.01 17.48 -0.60
CA TRP A 43 -7.29 16.61 0.53
C TRP A 43 -6.00 16.26 1.27
N GLY A 44 -6.13 15.77 2.48
CA GLY A 44 -4.96 15.38 3.27
C GLY A 44 -5.35 14.54 4.47
N TYR A 45 -4.34 13.92 5.05
CA TYR A 45 -4.48 13.08 6.23
C TYR A 45 -3.18 13.08 7.02
N VAL A 46 -3.29 13.19 8.34
CA VAL A 46 -2.16 13.08 9.26
C VAL A 46 -2.49 12.01 10.27
N PHE A 47 -1.58 11.05 10.45
CA PHE A 47 -1.69 10.00 11.45
C PHE A 47 -0.47 9.99 12.34
N GLY A 48 -0.72 10.02 13.64
CA GLY A 48 0.32 9.90 14.66
C GLY A 48 -0.04 8.83 15.69
N ASP A 49 0.99 8.18 16.21
CA ASP A 49 0.91 7.19 17.26
C ASP A 49 1.50 7.74 18.56
N TYR A 50 0.97 7.22 19.66
CA TYR A 50 1.70 7.06 20.90
C TYR A 50 1.74 5.57 21.22
N TYR A 51 2.93 5.01 21.42
CA TYR A 51 3.06 3.59 21.70
C TYR A 51 4.09 3.27 22.76
N TYR A 52 3.86 2.14 23.43
CA TYR A 52 4.83 1.47 24.30
C TYR A 52 5.11 0.07 23.75
N LYS A 53 6.39 -0.24 23.50
CA LYS A 53 6.83 -1.52 22.95
C LYS A 53 7.26 -2.44 24.08
N SER A 54 6.35 -3.26 24.59
CA SER A 54 6.66 -4.24 25.64
C SER A 54 7.52 -5.40 25.14
N HIS A 55 7.35 -5.81 23.88
CA HIS A 55 8.15 -6.86 23.24
C HIS A 55 8.31 -6.56 21.75
N ALA A 56 9.45 -6.96 21.18
CA ALA A 56 9.73 -6.88 19.75
C ALA A 56 10.39 -8.17 19.26
N ASP A 57 10.16 -8.51 18.00
CA ASP A 57 10.90 -9.58 17.34
C ASP A 57 12.36 -9.12 17.15
N SER A 58 13.30 -9.91 17.67
CA SER A 58 14.73 -9.69 17.51
C SER A 58 15.22 -10.09 16.12
N LEU A 59 14.43 -10.87 15.38
CA LEU A 59 14.73 -11.30 14.03
C LEU A 59 14.24 -10.26 13.03
N ASN A 60 15.12 -9.83 12.13
CA ASN A 60 14.83 -8.81 11.12
C ASN A 60 13.91 -9.30 9.98
N ARG A 61 12.68 -9.71 10.32
CA ARG A 61 11.68 -10.29 9.42
C ARG A 61 10.87 -9.17 8.73
N GLY A 62 11.39 -8.66 7.62
CA GLY A 62 10.71 -7.65 6.79
C GLY A 62 11.42 -6.29 6.70
N GLY A 63 12.49 -6.08 7.47
CA GLY A 63 13.46 -5.02 7.22
C GLY A 63 13.02 -3.58 7.53
N ALA A 64 11.74 -3.32 7.79
CA ALA A 64 11.19 -2.08 8.33
C ALA A 64 9.68 -2.23 8.62
N ASN A 65 9.33 -2.59 9.85
CA ASN A 65 7.95 -2.64 10.33
C ASN A 65 7.94 -2.38 11.85
N GLN A 66 6.76 -2.23 12.45
CA GLN A 66 6.60 -1.96 13.89
C GLN A 66 6.84 -3.19 14.78
N TYR A 67 7.19 -4.35 14.21
CA TYR A 67 7.34 -5.62 14.93
C TYR A 67 8.79 -6.05 15.12
N THR A 68 9.66 -5.80 14.15
CA THR A 68 11.08 -6.18 14.21
C THR A 68 11.98 -5.00 14.50
N GLY A 69 12.98 -5.21 15.35
CA GLY A 69 14.08 -4.26 15.50
C GLY A 69 13.68 -2.94 16.15
N ILE A 70 12.60 -2.92 16.92
CA ILE A 70 12.27 -1.82 17.83
C ILE A 70 12.76 -2.23 19.23
N PRO A 71 13.54 -1.40 19.95
CA PRO A 71 13.98 -1.72 21.30
C PRO A 71 12.81 -2.02 22.26
N GLU A 72 13.00 -3.03 23.10
CA GLU A 72 12.10 -3.31 24.22
C GLU A 72 12.03 -2.10 25.18
N GLY A 73 10.84 -1.82 25.70
CA GLY A 73 10.59 -0.71 26.59
C GLY A 73 10.48 0.66 25.89
N ARG A 74 10.57 0.72 24.56
CA ARG A 74 10.45 1.98 23.83
C ARG A 74 9.08 2.62 24.06
N ASN A 75 9.08 3.90 24.42
CA ASN A 75 7.91 4.76 24.53
C ASN A 75 8.14 6.01 23.68
N THR A 76 7.27 6.30 22.72
CA THR A 76 7.43 7.49 21.86
C THR A 76 6.12 7.96 21.25
N PHE A 77 6.09 9.25 20.94
CA PHE A 77 5.19 9.83 19.94
C PHE A 77 5.82 9.72 18.55
N HIS A 78 5.01 9.52 17.52
CA HIS A 78 5.48 9.34 16.15
C HIS A 78 4.42 9.79 15.15
N LEU A 79 4.77 10.64 14.18
CA LEU A 79 3.97 10.83 12.97
C LEU A 79 4.19 9.67 12.00
N ARG A 80 3.21 8.79 11.87
CA ARG A 80 3.32 7.60 11.00
C ARG A 80 3.12 7.94 9.53
N ARG A 81 2.19 8.84 9.22
CA ARG A 81 1.88 9.27 7.84
C ARG A 81 1.42 10.71 7.81
N ILE A 82 1.91 11.45 6.82
CA ILE A 82 1.43 12.77 6.45
C ILE A 82 1.19 12.77 4.94
N TYR A 83 -0.06 12.99 4.54
CA TYR A 83 -0.47 13.04 3.14
C TYR A 83 -1.06 14.39 2.79
N LEU A 84 -0.67 14.91 1.63
CA LEU A 84 -1.28 16.06 0.99
C LEU A 84 -1.52 15.73 -0.49
N GLY A 85 -2.78 15.60 -0.86
CA GLY A 85 -3.22 15.17 -2.18
C GLY A 85 -4.01 16.26 -2.91
N TYR A 86 -3.87 16.26 -4.24
CA TYR A 86 -4.67 17.07 -5.13
C TYR A 86 -5.16 16.24 -6.31
N ASP A 87 -6.48 16.14 -6.44
CA ASP A 87 -7.14 15.49 -7.57
C ASP A 87 -7.71 16.56 -8.49
N TYR A 88 -7.60 16.39 -9.81
CA TYR A 88 -8.10 17.36 -10.79
C TYR A 88 -8.78 16.69 -11.99
N ASN A 89 -10.01 17.12 -12.31
CA ASN A 89 -10.71 16.69 -13.50
C ASN A 89 -10.37 17.64 -14.67
N LEU A 90 -9.32 17.32 -15.43
CA LEU A 90 -8.93 18.07 -16.63
C LEU A 90 -10.09 18.16 -17.65
N SER A 91 -10.83 17.06 -17.82
CA SER A 91 -12.04 16.99 -18.66
C SER A 91 -12.92 15.81 -18.25
N LYS A 92 -14.00 15.53 -19.00
CA LYS A 92 -14.80 14.30 -18.81
C LYS A 92 -13.99 13.02 -19.07
N LYS A 93 -12.94 13.11 -19.91
CA LYS A 93 -12.10 11.98 -20.34
C LYS A 93 -10.77 11.90 -19.60
N PHE A 94 -10.31 12.98 -18.98
CA PHE A 94 -8.98 13.06 -18.38
C PHE A 94 -9.05 13.58 -16.94
N SER A 95 -8.34 12.93 -16.04
CA SER A 95 -8.08 13.44 -14.69
C SER A 95 -6.60 13.30 -14.33
N ALA A 96 -6.14 14.10 -13.40
CA ALA A 96 -4.80 14.05 -12.84
C ALA A 96 -4.86 13.89 -11.32
N GLU A 97 -3.84 13.26 -10.76
CA GLU A 97 -3.67 13.06 -9.32
C GLU A 97 -2.22 13.37 -8.95
N LEU A 98 -2.04 14.15 -7.89
CA LEU A 98 -0.77 14.37 -7.22
C LEU A 98 -0.94 14.03 -5.73
N LEU A 99 -0.06 13.21 -5.18
CA LEU A 99 -0.01 12.91 -3.75
C LEU A 99 1.41 13.06 -3.24
N LEU A 100 1.60 14.00 -2.32
CA LEU A 100 2.79 14.09 -1.50
C LEU A 100 2.59 13.26 -0.23
N ALA A 101 3.61 12.51 0.14
CA ALA A 101 3.60 11.71 1.35
C ALA A 101 4.89 11.87 2.14
N ALA A 102 4.79 11.76 3.46
CA ALA A 102 5.88 11.50 4.37
C ALA A 102 5.44 10.30 5.21
N GLU A 103 6.15 9.18 5.13
CA GLU A 103 5.73 7.92 5.74
C GLU A 103 6.82 7.26 6.55
N ASP A 104 6.36 6.55 7.58
CA ASP A 104 7.23 5.80 8.45
C ASP A 104 8.02 4.70 7.73
N ASN A 105 9.33 4.95 7.69
CA ASN A 105 10.39 3.96 7.77
C ASN A 105 11.48 4.46 8.75
N PHE A 106 11.09 5.25 9.77
CA PHE A 106 12.01 5.87 10.70
C PHE A 106 12.87 4.76 11.32
N PRO A 107 14.20 4.84 11.21
CA PRO A 107 15.07 3.84 11.80
C PRO A 107 14.80 3.86 13.30
N ALA A 108 14.11 2.83 13.77
CA ALA A 108 13.69 2.70 15.14
C ALA A 108 14.91 2.39 16.01
N TYR A 109 15.81 3.37 16.23
CA TYR A 109 17.03 3.21 17.01
C TYR A 109 17.75 1.87 16.77
N ASN A 110 17.72 1.40 15.52
CA ASN A 110 18.67 0.44 15.01
C ASN A 110 19.59 1.29 14.16
N ALA A 111 20.77 1.61 14.69
CA ALA A 111 21.88 1.93 13.81
C ALA A 111 21.90 0.80 12.79
N SER A 112 21.60 1.12 11.53
CA SER A 112 21.58 0.13 10.48
C SER A 112 22.96 -0.52 10.49
N ALA A 113 23.06 -1.75 10.99
CA ALA A 113 24.20 -2.62 10.71
C ALA A 113 24.23 -3.00 9.22
N SER A 114 23.49 -2.29 8.35
CA SER A 114 23.09 -2.80 7.05
C SER A 114 22.67 -1.71 6.06
N ASN A 115 23.39 -0.58 5.90
CA ASN A 115 23.22 0.33 4.74
C ASN A 115 21.76 0.59 4.29
N ALA A 116 20.78 0.56 5.20
CA ALA A 116 19.38 0.53 4.83
C ALA A 116 19.00 1.98 4.58
N PRO A 117 18.62 2.38 3.35
CA PRO A 117 18.21 3.76 3.08
C PRO A 117 16.99 4.04 3.97
N GLY A 118 17.22 4.85 5.00
CA GLY A 118 16.30 5.05 6.12
C GLY A 118 15.15 5.95 5.72
N GLY A 119 14.04 5.35 5.28
CA GLY A 119 12.75 6.03 5.09
C GLY A 119 12.78 7.32 4.31
N ASP A 120 11.80 8.17 4.61
CA ASP A 120 11.65 9.49 4.02
C ASP A 120 12.40 10.56 4.82
N LEU A 121 13.58 10.20 5.34
CA LEU A 121 14.45 11.10 6.12
C LEU A 121 15.50 11.76 5.23
N LEU A 122 15.66 13.06 5.41
CA LEU A 122 16.79 13.82 4.91
C LEU A 122 18.08 13.40 5.62
N ALA A 123 19.24 13.69 5.01
CA ALA A 123 20.55 13.43 5.58
C ALA A 123 20.78 14.09 6.97
N ASN A 124 20.01 15.13 7.30
CA ASN A 124 20.04 15.80 8.61
C ASN A 124 19.04 15.21 9.63
N GLY A 125 18.43 14.06 9.34
CA GLY A 125 17.49 13.36 10.22
C GLY A 125 16.10 13.99 10.31
N LYS A 126 15.77 14.97 9.46
CA LYS A 126 14.42 15.55 9.38
C LYS A 126 13.56 14.77 8.38
N GLU A 127 12.27 14.68 8.67
CA GLU A 127 11.27 14.11 7.76
C GLU A 127 11.17 14.93 6.47
N SER A 128 10.94 14.24 5.36
CA SER A 128 10.76 14.81 4.03
C SER A 128 9.47 14.33 3.38
N PHE A 129 8.93 15.17 2.50
CA PHE A 129 7.89 14.73 1.56
C PHE A 129 8.53 14.13 0.31
N TYR A 130 7.93 13.07 -0.20
CA TYR A 130 8.20 12.49 -1.51
C TYR A 130 6.92 12.45 -2.36
N ILE A 131 7.07 12.31 -3.67
CA ILE A 131 5.94 12.11 -4.59
C ILE A 131 5.53 10.66 -4.48
N LYS A 132 4.33 10.40 -3.95
CA LYS A 132 3.74 9.07 -3.84
C LYS A 132 2.91 8.70 -5.06
N LEU A 133 2.12 9.66 -5.56
CA LEU A 133 1.35 9.53 -6.81
C LEU A 133 1.54 10.80 -7.65
N ALA A 134 1.68 10.63 -8.95
CA ALA A 134 1.72 11.68 -9.94
C ALA A 134 1.34 11.06 -11.29
N ASN A 135 0.06 11.09 -11.63
CA ASN A 135 -0.45 10.40 -12.81
C ASN A 135 -1.55 11.17 -13.54
N ILE A 136 -1.74 10.79 -14.80
CA ILE A 136 -2.88 11.17 -15.63
C ILE A 136 -3.67 9.90 -15.94
N ARG A 137 -4.98 9.98 -15.75
CA ARG A 137 -5.96 8.94 -16.09
C ARG A 137 -6.77 9.36 -17.31
N TRP A 138 -6.70 8.55 -18.36
CA TRP A 138 -7.63 8.58 -19.48
C TRP A 138 -8.80 7.62 -19.20
N LYS A 139 -9.94 8.21 -18.83
CA LYS A 139 -11.17 7.50 -18.48
C LYS A 139 -11.83 6.88 -19.70
N ASN A 140 -12.28 5.63 -19.58
CA ASN A 140 -13.00 4.91 -20.63
C ASN A 140 -12.30 5.00 -22.00
N ILE A 141 -11.03 4.59 -22.05
CA ILE A 141 -10.30 4.38 -23.32
C ILE A 141 -11.02 3.31 -24.16
N TRP A 142 -11.61 2.32 -23.48
CA TRP A 142 -12.76 1.55 -23.95
C TRP A 142 -13.77 1.39 -22.80
N LYS A 143 -14.94 0.83 -23.10
CA LYS A 143 -16.06 0.75 -22.15
C LYS A 143 -15.63 0.04 -20.85
N GLY A 144 -15.68 0.77 -19.73
CA GLY A 144 -15.34 0.24 -18.42
C GLY A 144 -13.85 0.03 -18.18
N THR A 145 -12.97 0.65 -18.96
CA THR A 145 -11.51 0.60 -18.72
C THR A 145 -10.84 1.94 -18.86
N ASP A 146 -10.01 2.25 -17.89
CA ASP A 146 -9.17 3.43 -17.85
C ASP A 146 -7.71 3.07 -18.16
N LEU A 147 -7.03 3.97 -18.87
CA LEU A 147 -5.57 3.98 -18.97
C LEU A 147 -5.01 5.00 -17.97
N ILE A 148 -3.97 4.62 -17.24
CA ILE A 148 -3.31 5.48 -16.26
C ILE A 148 -1.82 5.52 -16.57
N LEU A 149 -1.28 6.73 -16.73
CA LEU A 149 0.13 6.98 -17.04
C LEU A 149 0.76 7.79 -15.91
N GLY A 150 1.93 7.35 -15.42
CA GLY A 150 2.66 8.03 -14.37
C GLY A 150 2.83 7.19 -13.11
N GLN A 151 3.17 7.84 -12.01
CA GLN A 151 3.34 7.18 -10.72
C GLN A 151 1.97 6.95 -10.09
N GLN A 152 1.62 5.67 -9.90
CA GLN A 152 0.28 5.23 -9.55
C GLN A 152 0.32 4.06 -8.58
N ALA A 153 -0.79 3.80 -7.88
CA ALA A 153 -0.92 2.63 -7.02
C ALA A 153 -0.78 1.33 -7.81
N THR A 154 -0.10 0.33 -7.23
CA THR A 154 0.03 -0.99 -7.85
C THR A 154 -1.22 -1.86 -7.58
N PRO A 155 -1.45 -2.92 -8.38
CA PRO A 155 -2.45 -3.95 -8.08
C PRO A 155 -2.14 -4.80 -6.83
N ALA A 156 -0.93 -4.70 -6.27
CA ALA A 156 -0.42 -5.65 -5.28
C ALA A 156 -1.31 -5.84 -4.04
N TYR A 157 -1.73 -4.76 -3.40
CA TYR A 157 -2.56 -4.81 -2.18
C TYR A 157 -3.35 -3.52 -1.99
N VAL A 158 -2.80 -2.39 -2.43
CA VAL A 158 -3.42 -1.05 -2.34
C VAL A 158 -4.77 -0.98 -3.05
N SER A 159 -4.92 -1.73 -4.15
CA SER A 159 -6.13 -1.68 -4.98
C SER A 159 -7.32 -2.42 -4.36
N MET A 160 -7.08 -3.43 -3.51
CA MET A 160 -8.12 -4.29 -2.94
C MET A 160 -7.95 -4.55 -1.44
N SER A 161 -6.97 -5.37 -1.02
CA SER A 161 -6.92 -5.85 0.37
C SER A 161 -6.76 -4.71 1.37
N GLU A 162 -5.95 -3.69 1.08
CA GLU A 162 -5.85 -2.52 1.96
C GLU A 162 -7.16 -1.73 2.08
N LYS A 163 -7.93 -1.61 1.00
CA LYS A 163 -9.21 -0.90 1.03
C LYS A 163 -10.24 -1.66 1.87
N ILE A 164 -10.26 -2.99 1.76
CA ILE A 164 -11.19 -3.83 2.50
C ILE A 164 -10.82 -3.91 3.98
N TRP A 165 -9.54 -4.09 4.30
CA TRP A 165 -9.06 -4.01 5.68
C TRP A 165 -9.22 -2.61 6.27
N ASN A 166 -9.31 -1.59 5.42
CA ASN A 166 -9.56 -0.21 5.77
C ASN A 166 -8.56 0.30 6.81
N TYR A 167 -9.03 0.75 7.99
CA TYR A 167 -8.20 1.33 9.05
C TYR A 167 -7.14 0.34 9.50
N ARG A 168 -5.95 0.43 8.89
CA ARG A 168 -4.71 -0.26 9.24
C ARG A 168 -4.21 0.25 10.59
N SER A 169 -4.93 -0.14 11.65
CA SER A 169 -4.86 0.50 12.97
C SER A 169 -3.47 0.42 13.59
N VAL A 170 -2.66 -0.55 13.16
CA VAL A 170 -1.35 -0.82 13.74
C VAL A 170 -0.27 -1.09 12.68
N GLU A 171 -0.58 -1.78 11.58
CA GLU A 171 0.44 -2.17 10.59
C GLU A 171 -0.11 -2.34 9.16
N ARG A 172 0.83 -2.30 8.20
CA ARG A 172 0.74 -2.69 6.79
C ARG A 172 0.23 -4.14 6.58
N THR A 173 -0.27 -4.46 5.38
CA THR A 173 -0.64 -5.84 5.01
C THR A 173 0.59 -6.74 4.92
N ILE A 174 0.38 -8.07 4.93
CA ILE A 174 1.50 -9.01 4.90
C ILE A 174 2.35 -8.86 3.63
N THR A 175 1.73 -8.55 2.49
CA THR A 175 2.45 -8.29 1.22
C THR A 175 3.22 -6.97 1.20
N ASP A 176 2.72 -5.93 1.88
CA ASP A 176 3.43 -4.64 2.05
C ASP A 176 4.66 -4.80 2.97
N ILE A 177 4.53 -5.54 4.08
CA ILE A 177 5.67 -5.87 4.98
C ILE A 177 6.82 -6.57 4.23
N HIS A 178 6.49 -7.34 3.19
CA HIS A 178 7.47 -8.05 2.36
C HIS A 178 7.97 -7.24 1.15
N ARG A 179 7.75 -5.92 1.14
CA ARG A 179 8.34 -4.93 0.21
C ARG A 179 7.95 -5.12 -1.26
N THR A 180 6.72 -5.57 -1.52
CA THR A 180 6.11 -5.31 -2.83
C THR A 180 5.70 -3.83 -2.89
N PRO A 181 6.08 -3.06 -3.94
CA PRO A 181 5.76 -1.64 -4.03
C PRO A 181 4.25 -1.39 -3.98
N SER A 182 3.82 -0.41 -3.16
CA SER A 182 2.42 0.05 -3.11
C SER A 182 2.08 0.99 -4.26
N TYR A 183 3.09 1.63 -4.82
CA TYR A 183 3.01 2.54 -5.96
C TYR A 183 4.23 2.31 -6.84
N ASP A 184 4.12 2.64 -8.13
CA ASP A 184 5.21 2.50 -9.07
C ASP A 184 5.00 3.42 -10.29
N LEU A 185 6.07 3.73 -11.01
CA LEU A 185 6.04 4.59 -12.18
C LEU A 185 5.86 3.76 -13.46
N GLY A 186 4.74 3.95 -14.16
CA GLY A 186 4.46 3.14 -15.34
C GLY A 186 3.18 3.47 -16.10
N ALA A 187 2.72 2.49 -16.88
CA ALA A 187 1.46 2.53 -17.61
C ALA A 187 0.58 1.36 -17.16
N GLY A 188 -0.66 1.67 -16.76
CA GLY A 188 -1.59 0.70 -16.19
C GLY A 188 -2.98 0.79 -16.80
N LEU A 189 -3.67 -0.34 -16.79
CA LEU A 189 -5.07 -0.47 -17.14
C LEU A 189 -5.85 -0.86 -15.89
N ARG A 190 -6.94 -0.15 -15.62
CA ARG A 190 -7.91 -0.53 -14.57
C ARG A 190 -9.26 -0.67 -15.23
N GLY A 191 -9.86 -1.85 -15.13
CA GLY A 191 -11.11 -2.11 -15.82
C GLY A 191 -12.04 -3.06 -15.09
N THR A 192 -13.27 -3.11 -15.59
CA THR A 192 -14.31 -4.07 -15.22
C THR A 192 -14.77 -4.80 -16.47
N PHE A 193 -14.92 -6.12 -16.34
CA PHE A 193 -15.48 -6.97 -17.40
C PHE A 193 -17.00 -6.84 -17.48
N ASP A 194 -17.65 -6.36 -16.41
CA ASP A 194 -19.09 -6.21 -16.27
C ASP A 194 -19.49 -4.76 -15.91
N PRO A 195 -19.29 -3.76 -16.81
CA PRO A 195 -19.44 -2.34 -16.47
C PRO A 195 -20.81 -1.91 -15.90
N ALA A 196 -21.87 -2.69 -16.15
CA ALA A 196 -23.19 -2.42 -15.62
C ALA A 196 -23.31 -2.73 -14.12
N THR A 197 -22.60 -3.76 -13.64
CA THR A 197 -22.69 -4.26 -12.26
C THR A 197 -21.43 -3.96 -11.45
N ASN A 198 -20.28 -3.87 -12.13
CA ASN A 198 -18.95 -3.61 -11.56
C ASN A 198 -18.60 -4.62 -10.45
N ASN A 199 -18.92 -5.89 -10.68
CA ASN A 199 -18.68 -6.99 -9.76
C ASN A 199 -17.48 -7.85 -10.18
N PHE A 200 -16.92 -7.68 -11.38
CA PHE A 200 -15.77 -8.44 -11.86
C PHE A 200 -14.83 -7.54 -12.67
N GLY A 201 -13.55 -7.52 -12.32
CA GLY A 201 -12.61 -6.62 -12.97
C GLY A 201 -11.16 -7.03 -12.81
N TYR A 202 -10.30 -6.12 -13.24
CA TYR A 202 -8.87 -6.36 -13.34
C TYR A 202 -8.07 -5.06 -13.22
N ASN A 203 -6.82 -5.20 -12.81
CA ASN A 203 -5.81 -4.17 -12.93
C ASN A 203 -4.55 -4.79 -13.55
N LEU A 204 -3.97 -4.11 -14.53
CA LEU A 204 -2.68 -4.47 -15.13
C LEU A 204 -1.76 -3.27 -15.03
N LEU A 205 -0.47 -3.48 -14.76
CA LEU A 205 0.52 -2.41 -14.72
C LEU A 205 1.86 -2.92 -15.22
N THR A 206 2.49 -2.17 -16.12
CA THR A 206 3.91 -2.30 -16.43
C THR A 206 4.63 -1.07 -15.90
N ALA A 207 5.60 -1.27 -15.01
CA ALA A 207 6.27 -0.18 -14.32
C ALA A 207 7.76 -0.47 -14.08
N THR A 208 8.46 0.53 -13.54
CA THR A 208 9.92 0.48 -13.36
C THR A 208 10.37 -0.47 -12.25
N GLY A 209 9.49 -0.79 -11.31
CA GLY A 209 9.77 -1.71 -10.21
C GLY A 209 10.57 -1.09 -9.07
N ASN A 210 10.62 0.25 -8.99
CA ASN A 210 11.45 0.96 -8.01
C ASN A 210 10.65 1.93 -7.12
N GLY A 211 9.33 1.80 -7.10
CA GLY A 211 8.49 2.62 -6.23
C GLY A 211 8.51 4.10 -6.63
N ALA A 212 8.76 4.97 -5.66
CA ALA A 212 8.92 6.42 -5.88
C ALA A 212 10.34 6.82 -6.30
N ARG A 213 11.24 5.85 -6.49
CA ARG A 213 12.64 6.14 -6.84
C ARG A 213 12.83 6.08 -8.35
N PRO A 214 13.78 6.87 -8.91
CA PRO A 214 14.15 6.75 -10.33
C PRO A 214 14.51 5.32 -10.70
N ALA A 215 14.18 4.88 -11.91
CA ALA A 215 14.52 3.53 -12.38
C ALA A 215 16.04 3.29 -12.28
N ASN A 216 16.43 2.17 -11.68
CA ASN A 216 17.84 1.77 -11.52
C ASN A 216 18.25 0.65 -12.50
N THR A 217 17.32 0.10 -13.29
CA THR A 217 17.57 -0.90 -14.33
C THR A 217 16.68 -0.65 -15.55
N SER A 218 16.99 -1.32 -16.66
CA SER A 218 16.15 -1.32 -17.88
C SER A 218 14.99 -2.31 -17.81
N PHE A 219 14.99 -3.24 -16.84
CA PHE A 219 13.92 -4.21 -16.70
C PHE A 219 12.60 -3.56 -16.27
N LYS A 220 11.52 -4.29 -16.50
CA LYS A 220 10.16 -3.87 -16.15
C LYS A 220 9.56 -4.87 -15.20
N TRP A 221 8.71 -4.36 -14.33
CA TRP A 221 7.89 -5.16 -13.45
C TRP A 221 6.46 -5.14 -13.98
N PHE A 222 5.93 -6.34 -14.21
CA PHE A 222 4.57 -6.58 -14.64
C PHE A 222 3.75 -7.00 -13.43
N TYR A 223 2.66 -6.27 -13.20
CA TYR A 223 1.72 -6.51 -12.11
C TYR A 223 0.35 -6.79 -12.70
N GLY A 224 -0.39 -7.70 -12.09
CA GLY A 224 -1.76 -7.99 -12.50
C GLY A 224 -2.61 -8.50 -11.35
N ASP A 225 -3.86 -8.06 -11.27
CA ASP A 225 -4.89 -8.71 -10.48
C ASP A 225 -6.18 -8.95 -11.30
N ILE A 226 -6.95 -9.92 -10.83
CA ILE A 226 -8.36 -10.09 -11.17
C ILE A 226 -9.14 -10.20 -9.87
N TRP A 227 -10.27 -9.51 -9.82
CA TRP A 227 -11.09 -9.47 -8.61
C TRP A 227 -12.56 -9.67 -8.95
N ALA A 228 -13.28 -10.31 -8.04
CA ALA A 228 -14.69 -10.57 -8.15
C ALA A 228 -15.42 -10.29 -6.83
N ILE A 229 -16.66 -9.82 -6.95
CA ILE A 229 -17.50 -9.37 -5.86
C ILE A 229 -18.85 -10.10 -5.94
N PHE A 230 -19.17 -10.88 -4.92
CA PHE A 230 -20.34 -11.74 -4.83
C PHE A 230 -21.23 -11.36 -3.65
N LEU A 231 -22.36 -12.07 -3.51
CA LEU A 231 -23.28 -11.99 -2.36
C LEU A 231 -23.73 -10.55 -2.06
N ASN A 232 -24.26 -9.84 -3.08
CA ASN A 232 -24.71 -8.46 -2.97
C ASN A 232 -23.60 -7.52 -2.44
N LYS A 233 -22.40 -7.65 -3.01
CA LYS A 233 -21.22 -6.84 -2.68
C LYS A 233 -20.62 -7.07 -1.30
N LYS A 234 -20.87 -8.25 -0.72
CA LYS A 234 -20.34 -8.61 0.60
C LYS A 234 -19.14 -9.53 0.53
N LEU A 235 -19.04 -10.41 -0.47
CA LEU A 235 -17.90 -11.31 -0.60
C LEU A 235 -16.96 -10.83 -1.70
N ILE A 236 -15.72 -10.54 -1.36
CA ILE A 236 -14.68 -10.07 -2.27
C ILE A 236 -13.62 -11.15 -2.39
N VAL A 237 -13.22 -11.45 -3.62
CA VAL A 237 -12.12 -12.35 -3.95
C VAL A 237 -11.17 -11.62 -4.89
N ASP A 238 -9.87 -11.71 -4.63
CA ASP A 238 -8.81 -11.07 -5.42
C ASP A 238 -7.64 -12.04 -5.59
N VAL A 239 -7.20 -12.20 -6.83
CA VAL A 239 -6.03 -13.01 -7.17
C VAL A 239 -5.07 -12.12 -7.93
N TYR A 240 -3.85 -12.03 -7.42
CA TYR A 240 -2.81 -11.16 -7.93
C TYR A 240 -1.58 -11.98 -8.29
N ALA A 241 -0.91 -11.57 -9.36
CA ALA A 241 0.41 -12.05 -9.73
C ALA A 241 1.32 -10.90 -10.18
N ASP A 242 2.62 -11.07 -9.97
CA ASP A 242 3.62 -10.19 -10.55
C ASP A 242 4.87 -10.93 -11.04
N TYR A 243 5.64 -10.25 -11.89
CA TYR A 243 6.90 -10.75 -12.42
C TYR A 243 7.85 -9.59 -12.76
N GLN A 244 9.10 -9.69 -12.30
CA GLN A 244 10.16 -8.76 -12.63
C GLN A 244 11.44 -9.51 -12.97
N ARG A 245 12.10 -9.12 -14.06
CA ARG A 245 13.50 -9.49 -14.30
C ARG A 245 14.41 -8.60 -13.46
N LEU A 246 15.39 -9.20 -12.80
CA LEU A 246 16.38 -8.51 -11.97
C LEU A 246 17.78 -8.56 -12.60
N ASN A 247 18.14 -9.68 -13.23
CA ASN A 247 19.38 -9.83 -13.99
C ASN A 247 19.16 -10.78 -15.19
N TRP A 248 19.78 -10.48 -16.33
CA TRP A 248 19.67 -11.28 -17.54
C TRP A 248 20.99 -11.29 -18.31
N GLN A 249 21.94 -12.08 -17.84
CA GLN A 249 23.23 -12.32 -18.49
C GLN A 249 23.26 -13.76 -19.04
N PRO A 250 24.06 -14.04 -20.09
CA PRO A 250 24.23 -15.41 -20.58
C PRO A 250 24.60 -16.37 -19.44
N GLY A 251 23.81 -17.43 -19.25
CA GLY A 251 24.02 -18.42 -18.20
C GLY A 251 23.58 -18.00 -16.78
N PHE A 252 23.13 -16.75 -16.58
CA PHE A 252 22.66 -16.25 -15.29
C PHE A 252 21.40 -15.40 -15.45
N HIS A 253 20.26 -15.99 -15.13
CA HIS A 253 18.98 -15.30 -15.09
C HIS A 253 18.48 -15.21 -13.65
N HIS A 254 18.06 -14.01 -13.27
CA HIS A 254 17.47 -13.70 -11.97
C HIS A 254 16.16 -12.94 -12.18
N ASP A 255 15.08 -13.44 -11.62
CA ASP A 255 13.74 -12.91 -11.60
C ASP A 255 13.11 -12.98 -10.20
N ARG A 256 12.08 -12.17 -10.00
CA ARG A 256 11.18 -12.30 -8.85
C ARG A 256 9.76 -12.38 -9.34
N HIS A 257 8.96 -13.15 -8.63
CA HIS A 257 7.53 -13.22 -8.88
C HIS A 257 6.77 -13.55 -7.60
N MET A 258 5.58 -12.98 -7.49
CA MET A 258 4.65 -13.22 -6.41
C MET A 258 3.32 -13.73 -6.95
N LEU A 259 2.71 -14.67 -6.23
CA LEU A 259 1.30 -15.01 -6.35
C LEU A 259 0.63 -14.68 -5.01
N LYS A 260 -0.51 -13.99 -5.04
CA LYS A 260 -1.28 -13.60 -3.85
C LYS A 260 -2.75 -13.91 -4.06
N GLY A 261 -3.38 -14.47 -3.04
CA GLY A 261 -4.83 -14.60 -2.94
C GLY A 261 -5.36 -13.83 -1.75
N PHE A 262 -6.49 -13.16 -1.94
CA PHE A 262 -7.22 -12.47 -0.89
C PHE A 262 -8.71 -12.80 -1.00
N ILE A 263 -9.32 -13.10 0.15
CA ILE A 263 -10.77 -13.30 0.27
C ILE A 263 -11.26 -12.60 1.52
N ALA A 264 -12.36 -11.86 1.40
CA ALA A 264 -12.97 -11.21 2.54
C ALA A 264 -14.49 -11.12 2.39
N TYR A 265 -15.18 -11.27 3.51
CA TYR A 265 -16.57 -10.91 3.65
C TYR A 265 -16.65 -9.59 4.43
N ASN A 266 -17.26 -8.58 3.80
CA ASN A 266 -17.32 -7.22 4.31
C ASN A 266 -18.77 -6.73 4.40
N THR A 267 -19.12 -6.19 5.57
CA THR A 267 -20.42 -5.55 5.83
C THR A 267 -20.18 -4.29 6.66
N PRO A 268 -21.19 -3.41 6.85
CA PRO A 268 -21.04 -2.22 7.68
C PRO A 268 -20.67 -2.50 9.14
N ILE A 269 -20.94 -3.73 9.64
CA ILE A 269 -20.77 -4.08 11.06
C ILE A 269 -19.53 -4.96 11.27
N VAL A 270 -19.22 -5.84 10.32
CA VAL A 270 -18.12 -6.80 10.44
C VAL A 270 -17.41 -7.02 9.12
N THR A 271 -16.09 -7.17 9.23
CA THR A 271 -15.19 -7.59 8.16
C THR A 271 -14.39 -8.79 8.66
N PHE A 272 -14.39 -9.89 7.90
CA PHE A 272 -13.49 -11.01 8.11
C PHE A 272 -12.88 -11.44 6.78
N GLY A 273 -11.65 -11.93 6.80
CA GLY A 273 -10.95 -12.31 5.58
C GLY A 273 -9.62 -12.95 5.83
N ALA A 274 -8.97 -13.36 4.76
CA ALA A 274 -7.64 -13.93 4.77
C ALA A 274 -6.87 -13.43 3.54
N GLU A 275 -5.58 -13.18 3.73
CA GLU A 275 -4.62 -12.88 2.68
C GLU A 275 -3.49 -13.90 2.78
N GLY A 276 -3.13 -14.51 1.65
CA GLY A 276 -2.00 -15.42 1.54
C GLY A 276 -1.19 -15.10 0.30
N PHE A 277 0.12 -15.27 0.38
CA PHE A 277 1.01 -15.04 -0.76
C PHE A 277 2.18 -16.01 -0.76
N VAL A 278 2.74 -16.23 -1.94
CA VAL A 278 4.01 -16.93 -2.16
C VAL A 278 4.87 -16.00 -2.99
N ASN A 279 6.10 -15.76 -2.54
CA ASN A 279 7.05 -14.91 -3.23
C ASN A 279 8.36 -15.67 -3.46
N ILE A 280 8.83 -15.69 -4.69
CA ILE A 280 10.03 -16.42 -5.11
C ILE A 280 11.08 -15.37 -5.44
N ILE A 281 12.06 -15.21 -4.53
CA ILE A 281 13.16 -14.21 -4.63
C ILE A 281 14.54 -14.86 -4.40
N ARG A 282 14.62 -15.94 -3.62
CA ARG A 282 15.90 -16.40 -3.01
C ARG A 282 16.47 -17.72 -3.55
N GLN A 283 15.86 -18.32 -4.59
CA GLN A 283 16.28 -19.64 -5.12
C GLN A 283 16.18 -19.75 -6.66
N ASP A 284 15.98 -18.64 -7.35
CA ASP A 284 15.66 -18.60 -8.78
C ASP A 284 16.91 -18.58 -9.69
N THR A 285 18.11 -18.81 -9.17
CA THR A 285 19.33 -18.85 -10.00
C THR A 285 19.27 -20.04 -10.95
N ARG A 286 18.75 -19.81 -12.16
CA ARG A 286 18.74 -20.81 -13.23
C ARG A 286 20.04 -20.69 -14.00
N ALA A 287 21.05 -21.44 -13.58
CA ALA A 287 22.20 -21.71 -14.44
C ALA A 287 21.70 -22.58 -15.60
N LEU A 288 21.69 -22.03 -16.82
CA LEU A 288 21.56 -22.85 -18.00
C LEU A 288 22.88 -23.64 -18.11
N LEU A 289 22.80 -24.96 -17.96
CA LEU A 289 23.90 -25.84 -18.36
C LEU A 289 24.18 -25.56 -19.83
N ASN A 290 25.33 -24.95 -20.11
CA ASN A 290 25.89 -24.91 -21.46
C ASN A 290 26.17 -26.36 -21.85
N ILE A 291 25.23 -26.99 -22.54
CA ILE A 291 25.51 -28.22 -23.27
C ILE A 291 26.13 -27.75 -24.60
N PRO A 292 27.40 -28.12 -24.89
CA PRO A 292 28.04 -27.80 -26.16
C PRO A 292 27.34 -28.44 -27.36
#